data_AF-A0A9E5JHG9-F1
#
_entry.id   AF-A0A9E5JHG9-F1
#
_cell.length_a   1.000
_cell.length_b   1.000
_cell.length_c   1.000
_cell.angle_alpha   90.00
_cell.angle_beta   90.00
_cell.angle_gamma   90.00
#
_symmetry.space_group_name_H-M   'P 1'
#
loop_
_entity.id
_entity.type
_entity.pdbx_description
1 polymer ?
#
loop_
_entity_poly.entity_id
_entity_poly.type
_entity_poly.pdbx_seq_one_letter_code
_entity_poly.pdbx_strand_id
1 'polypeptide(L)'
;DDDLGLVLAEHEVDYSVPSVSVTLREAEVESIPLIAAGFPEHGLIVRPEEGYQPVFKGLHDYDELRAAVRACAEASPSATVVVENDFRAHHSPGRLQVIEHAAQKLAQRAAALCQACGAPGWGVVARNPGAPCSECGTETRIAKSEVLGCAKCEASVERRLPESEGVDPRHCPSCNP
;
A
#
# COMPACT_ATOMS: atom_id res chain seq x y z
N ASP A 1 20.83 -9.81 -0.45
CA ASP A 1 22.02 -10.50 0.09
C ASP A 1 23.07 -10.41 -0.99
N ASP A 2 24.02 -9.50 -0.79
CA ASP A 2 25.00 -9.15 -1.82
C ASP A 2 26.06 -10.25 -1.98
N ASP A 3 26.28 -11.06 -0.93
CA ASP A 3 27.21 -12.20 -0.95
C ASP A 3 26.65 -13.38 -1.74
N LEU A 4 25.34 -13.63 -1.61
CA LEU A 4 24.62 -14.69 -2.32
C LEU A 4 24.01 -14.24 -3.65
N GLY A 5 24.02 -12.94 -3.94
CA GLY A 5 23.39 -12.35 -5.11
C GLY A 5 21.86 -12.47 -5.13
N LEU A 6 21.22 -12.50 -3.94
CA LEU A 6 19.79 -12.76 -3.80
C LEU A 6 19.01 -11.49 -3.49
N VAL A 7 17.91 -11.29 -4.22
CA VAL A 7 16.91 -10.25 -3.94
C VAL A 7 15.58 -10.94 -3.61
N LEU A 8 15.07 -10.66 -2.41
CA LEU A 8 13.76 -11.12 -1.97
C LEU A 8 12.88 -9.90 -1.73
N ALA A 9 11.63 -10.00 -2.14
CA ALA A 9 10.65 -8.94 -1.94
C ALA A 9 9.33 -9.58 -1.52
N GLU A 10 8.67 -8.92 -0.56
CA GLU A 10 7.32 -9.23 -0.12
C GLU A 10 6.52 -7.94 -0.06
N HIS A 11 5.20 -8.08 -0.16
CA HIS A 11 4.28 -6.94 -0.16
C HIS A 11 3.08 -7.20 0.73
N GLU A 12 2.57 -6.11 1.28
CA GLU A 12 1.30 -6.05 1.99
C GLU A 12 0.55 -4.82 1.50
N VAL A 13 -0.76 -4.94 1.33
CA VAL A 13 -1.62 -3.84 0.90
C VAL A 13 -2.84 -3.83 1.80
N ASP A 14 -3.11 -2.68 2.40
CA ASP A 14 -4.31 -2.44 3.20
C ASP A 14 -4.99 -1.16 2.71
N TYR A 15 -6.22 -1.32 2.21
CA TYR A 15 -7.04 -0.23 1.70
C TYR A 15 -7.84 0.50 2.79
N SER A 16 -7.72 0.08 4.05
CA SER A 16 -8.39 0.71 5.18
C SER A 16 -7.58 1.85 5.81
N VAL A 17 -6.31 2.03 5.43
CA VAL A 17 -5.48 3.14 5.92
C VAL A 17 -6.12 4.47 5.51
N PRO A 18 -6.43 5.38 6.47
CA PRO A 18 -6.99 6.69 6.16
C PRO A 18 -6.20 7.44 5.09
N SER A 19 -6.92 7.96 4.10
CA SER A 19 -6.35 8.68 2.97
C SER A 19 -7.24 9.84 2.55
N VAL A 20 -6.89 11.03 3.01
CA VAL A 20 -7.50 12.30 2.69
C VAL A 20 -6.47 13.17 1.98
N SER A 21 -6.92 13.89 0.95
CA SER A 21 -6.24 15.03 0.37
C SER A 21 -7.29 16.08 0.04
N VAL A 22 -7.18 17.27 0.63
CA VAL A 22 -8.10 18.38 0.42
C VAL A 22 -7.34 19.65 0.09
N THR A 23 -7.88 20.41 -0.86
CA THR A 23 -7.43 21.76 -1.18
C THR A 23 -8.42 22.75 -0.58
N LEU A 24 -7.94 23.74 0.17
CA LEU A 24 -8.78 24.71 0.88
C LEU A 24 -8.06 26.05 1.04
N ARG A 25 -8.81 27.11 1.37
CA ARG A 25 -8.27 28.40 1.84
C ARG A 25 -8.24 28.46 3.35
N GLU A 26 -7.46 29.38 3.94
CA GLU A 26 -7.35 29.51 5.42
C GLU A 26 -8.73 29.57 6.12
N ALA A 27 -9.68 30.32 5.56
CA ALA A 27 -11.02 30.47 6.13
C ALA A 27 -11.82 29.16 6.20
N GLU A 28 -11.41 28.13 5.48
CA GLU A 28 -12.07 26.82 5.36
C GLU A 28 -11.38 25.75 6.22
N VAL A 29 -10.46 26.12 7.12
CA VAL A 29 -9.69 25.16 7.94
C VAL A 29 -10.57 24.20 8.76
N GLU A 30 -11.75 24.65 9.19
CA GLU A 30 -12.72 23.84 9.93
C GLU A 30 -13.41 22.77 9.05
N SER A 31 -13.25 22.83 7.72
CA SER A 31 -13.78 21.85 6.78
C SER A 31 -12.88 20.63 6.57
N ILE A 32 -11.67 20.63 7.14
CA ILE A 32 -10.74 19.49 7.07
C ILE A 32 -11.43 18.27 7.70
N PRO A 33 -11.55 17.12 7.01
CA PRO A 33 -12.25 15.96 7.53
C PRO A 33 -11.36 15.16 8.51
N LEU A 34 -11.05 15.74 9.67
CA LEU A 34 -10.09 15.22 10.65
C LEU A 34 -10.39 13.77 11.08
N ILE A 35 -11.67 13.44 11.31
CA ILE A 35 -12.09 12.08 11.67
C ILE A 35 -11.76 11.09 10.56
N ALA A 36 -12.09 11.42 9.31
CA ALA A 36 -11.82 10.55 8.16
C ALA A 36 -10.32 10.44 7.86
N ALA A 37 -9.54 11.46 8.22
CA ALA A 37 -8.09 11.43 8.13
C ALA A 37 -7.42 10.63 9.27
N GLY A 38 -8.17 10.21 10.30
CA GLY A 38 -7.59 9.52 11.46
C GLY A 38 -6.73 10.43 12.35
N PHE A 39 -6.96 11.74 12.31
CA PHE A 39 -6.24 12.73 13.12
C PHE A 39 -6.80 12.75 14.57
N PRO A 40 -5.96 12.90 15.61
CA PRO A 40 -4.54 13.22 15.58
C PRO A 40 -3.59 12.03 15.47
N GLU A 41 -4.05 10.78 15.54
CA GLU A 41 -3.16 9.62 15.55
C GLU A 41 -2.38 9.45 14.23
N HIS A 42 -3.05 9.70 13.10
CA HIS A 42 -2.44 9.84 11.79
C HIS A 42 -2.12 11.32 11.54
N GLY A 43 -0.83 11.62 11.47
CA GLY A 43 -0.35 12.98 11.25
C GLY A 43 -0.70 13.50 9.86
N LEU A 44 -0.72 14.83 9.73
CA LEU A 44 -1.01 15.53 8.48
C LEU A 44 0.23 16.27 7.94
N ILE A 45 0.22 16.50 6.63
CA ILE A 45 1.12 17.38 5.89
C ILE A 45 0.29 18.57 5.40
N VAL A 46 0.84 19.78 5.55
CA VAL A 46 0.28 21.01 4.97
C VAL A 46 1.32 21.67 4.09
N ARG A 47 0.91 22.08 2.91
CA ARG A 47 1.73 22.84 1.96
C ARG A 47 0.87 23.81 1.15
N PRO A 48 1.45 24.87 0.58
CA PRO A 48 0.80 25.63 -0.48
C PRO A 48 0.43 24.73 -1.66
N GLU A 49 -0.66 25.06 -2.33
CA GLU A 49 -0.98 24.43 -3.62
C GLU A 49 0.04 24.81 -4.68
N GLU A 50 0.41 26.09 -4.76
CA GLU A 50 1.47 26.60 -5.63
C GLU A 50 2.71 27.07 -4.85
N GLY A 51 3.90 26.97 -5.46
CA GLY A 51 5.17 27.30 -4.81
C GLY A 51 5.70 26.19 -3.89
N TYR A 52 4.81 25.34 -3.34
CA TYR A 52 5.11 24.13 -2.57
C TYR A 52 5.96 24.35 -1.30
N GLN A 53 6.20 25.59 -0.87
CA GLN A 53 6.96 25.91 0.34
C GLN A 53 6.31 27.09 1.07
N PRO A 54 6.23 27.06 2.41
CA PRO A 54 6.79 26.05 3.32
C PRO A 54 5.99 24.74 3.32
N VAL A 55 6.62 23.63 3.73
CA VAL A 55 5.92 22.36 3.98
C VAL A 55 6.03 21.99 5.44
N PHE A 56 4.89 21.85 6.10
CA PHE A 56 4.78 21.31 7.46
C PHE A 56 4.38 19.85 7.37
N LYS A 57 5.03 18.99 8.14
CA LYS A 57 4.82 17.54 8.06
C LYS A 57 4.74 16.95 9.47
N GLY A 58 4.01 15.84 9.61
CA GLY A 58 3.89 15.16 10.90
C GLY A 58 3.14 16.00 11.93
N LEU A 59 2.11 16.73 11.50
CA LEU A 59 1.27 17.53 12.38
C LEU A 59 0.29 16.61 13.11
N HIS A 60 0.33 16.62 14.44
CA HIS A 60 -0.54 15.82 15.31
C HIS A 60 -1.34 16.69 16.29
N ASP A 61 -1.18 18.01 16.21
CA ASP A 61 -1.88 18.98 17.05
C ASP A 61 -2.70 19.94 16.19
N TYR A 62 -3.91 20.27 16.66
CA TYR A 62 -4.86 21.06 15.88
C TYR A 62 -4.44 22.53 15.77
N ASP A 63 -3.82 23.10 16.81
CA ASP A 63 -3.35 24.48 16.78
C ASP A 63 -2.12 24.62 15.87
N GLU A 64 -1.21 23.63 15.90
CA GLU A 64 -0.11 23.54 14.94
C GLU A 64 -0.62 23.40 13.50
N LEU A 65 -1.65 22.58 13.27
CA LEU A 65 -2.29 22.43 11.97
C LEU A 65 -2.86 23.76 11.45
N ARG A 66 -3.59 24.49 12.30
CA ARG A 66 -4.13 25.80 11.95
C ARG A 66 -3.05 26.83 11.65
N ALA A 67 -1.98 26.85 12.45
CA ALA A 67 -0.84 27.72 12.21
C ALA A 67 -0.14 27.41 10.88
N ALA A 68 0.03 26.11 10.56
CA ALA A 68 0.59 25.65 9.30
C ALA A 68 -0.28 26.05 8.10
N VAL A 69 -1.61 25.88 8.20
CA VAL A 69 -2.55 26.31 7.15
C VAL A 69 -2.44 27.80 6.87
N ARG A 70 -2.39 28.64 7.91
CA ARG A 70 -2.19 30.09 7.73
C ARG A 70 -0.88 30.40 7.03
N ALA A 71 0.23 29.86 7.52
CA ALA A 71 1.55 30.12 6.96
C ALA A 71 1.66 29.68 5.49
N CYS A 72 1.04 28.55 5.14
CA CYS A 72 0.99 28.08 3.76
C CYS A 72 0.06 28.92 2.88
N ALA A 73 -1.08 29.40 3.40
CA ALA A 73 -1.98 30.27 2.65
C ALA A 73 -1.32 31.62 2.35
N GLU A 74 -0.59 32.21 3.29
CA GLU A 74 0.19 33.44 3.09
C GLU A 74 1.30 33.27 2.03
N ALA A 75 1.84 32.06 1.88
CA ALA A 75 2.89 31.73 0.92
C ALA A 75 2.35 31.33 -0.47
N SER A 76 1.06 30.98 -0.59
CA SER A 76 0.44 30.64 -1.87
C SER A 76 -0.03 31.91 -2.60
N PRO A 77 0.28 32.08 -3.90
CA PRO A 77 -0.27 33.15 -4.73
C PRO A 77 -1.80 33.21 -4.78
N SER A 78 -2.48 32.07 -4.68
CA SER A 78 -3.95 31.97 -4.71
C SER A 78 -4.57 31.86 -3.30
N ALA A 79 -3.73 31.88 -2.26
CA ALA A 79 -4.09 31.62 -0.88
C ALA A 79 -4.76 30.24 -0.66
N THR A 80 -4.41 29.24 -1.47
CA THR A 80 -4.86 27.86 -1.31
C THR A 80 -3.75 26.97 -0.76
N VAL A 81 -4.16 26.00 0.06
CA VAL A 81 -3.30 25.02 0.69
C VAL A 81 -3.82 23.62 0.45
N VAL A 82 -2.91 22.67 0.39
CA VAL A 82 -3.21 21.24 0.37
C VAL A 82 -2.92 20.67 1.74
N VAL A 83 -3.92 19.98 2.30
CA VAL A 83 -3.80 19.19 3.52
C VAL A 83 -3.97 17.72 3.16
N GLU A 84 -2.99 16.90 3.51
CA GLU A 84 -2.97 15.47 3.17
C GLU A 84 -2.44 14.60 4.31
N ASN A 85 -2.83 13.33 4.33
CA ASN A 85 -2.31 12.36 5.30
C ASN A 85 -0.79 12.16 5.16
N ASP A 86 -0.08 12.16 6.29
CA ASP A 86 1.34 11.85 6.33
C ASP A 86 1.56 10.34 6.33
N PHE A 87 1.88 9.75 5.19
CA PHE A 87 2.11 8.32 5.11
C PHE A 87 3.50 7.87 5.56
N ARG A 88 4.30 8.69 6.25
CA ARG A 88 5.54 8.18 6.86
C ARG A 88 5.14 7.27 8.03
N ALA A 89 5.80 6.11 8.17
CA ALA A 89 5.37 5.06 9.10
C ALA A 89 5.18 5.53 10.55
N HIS A 90 6.03 6.45 11.03
CA HIS A 90 5.97 7.01 12.38
C HIS A 90 4.85 8.05 12.58
N HIS A 91 4.20 8.49 11.50
CA HIS A 91 3.04 9.39 11.52
C HIS A 91 1.75 8.70 11.05
N SER A 92 1.80 7.43 10.64
CA SER A 92 0.65 6.68 10.13
C SER A 92 0.59 5.31 10.79
N PRO A 93 -0.19 5.15 11.87
CA PRO A 93 -0.31 3.87 12.58
C PRO A 93 -0.75 2.71 11.68
N GLY A 94 -1.70 2.95 10.77
CA GLY A 94 -2.13 1.96 9.78
C GLY A 94 -0.99 1.53 8.85
N ARG A 95 -0.22 2.49 8.33
CA ARG A 95 0.93 2.14 7.47
C ARG A 95 2.06 1.44 8.23
N LEU A 96 2.25 1.73 9.52
CA LEU A 96 3.19 1.00 10.37
C LEU A 96 2.81 -0.48 10.44
N GLN A 97 1.53 -0.81 10.66
CA GLN A 97 1.02 -2.18 10.69
C GLN A 97 1.21 -2.90 9.35
N VAL A 98 0.95 -2.21 8.23
CA VAL A 98 1.19 -2.75 6.88
C VAL A 98 2.66 -3.10 6.66
N ILE A 99 3.57 -2.21 7.09
CA ILE A 99 5.02 -2.45 7.01
C ILE A 99 5.43 -3.61 7.90
N GLU A 100 4.87 -3.72 9.11
CA GLU A 100 5.12 -4.83 10.02
C GLU A 100 4.74 -6.17 9.38
N HIS A 101 3.54 -6.28 8.81
CA HIS A 101 3.10 -7.49 8.12
C HIS A 101 3.98 -7.84 6.91
N ALA A 102 4.36 -6.85 6.09
CA ALA A 102 5.28 -7.05 4.98
C ALA A 102 6.66 -7.54 5.46
N ALA A 103 7.17 -6.99 6.56
CA ALA A 103 8.43 -7.42 7.17
C ALA A 103 8.33 -8.85 7.73
N GLN A 104 7.21 -9.21 8.36
CA GLN A 104 6.95 -10.58 8.84
C GLN A 104 6.93 -11.58 7.68
N LYS A 105 6.24 -11.27 6.57
CA LYS A 105 6.26 -12.10 5.35
C LYS A 105 7.67 -12.26 4.81
N LEU A 106 8.42 -11.16 4.72
CA LEU A 106 9.80 -11.19 4.23
C LEU A 106 10.69 -12.06 5.12
N ALA A 107 10.56 -11.94 6.44
CA ALA A 107 11.31 -12.74 7.40
C ALA A 107 10.97 -14.25 7.26
N GLN A 108 9.69 -14.58 7.13
CA GLN A 108 9.24 -15.96 6.89
C GLN A 108 9.83 -16.53 5.59
N ARG A 109 9.80 -15.75 4.51
CA ARG A 109 10.38 -16.15 3.23
C ARG A 109 11.89 -16.30 3.30
N ALA A 110 12.60 -15.36 3.94
CA ALA A 110 14.04 -15.45 4.11
C ALA A 110 14.44 -16.69 4.91
N ALA A 111 13.64 -17.10 5.89
CA ALA A 111 13.87 -18.32 6.67
C ALA A 111 13.52 -19.62 5.91
N ALA A 112 12.74 -19.55 4.83
CA ALA A 112 12.36 -20.70 4.03
C ALA A 112 13.49 -21.11 3.07
N LEU A 113 14.12 -22.25 3.34
CA LEU A 113 15.24 -22.74 2.54
C LEU A 113 14.79 -23.57 1.34
N CYS A 114 15.47 -23.41 0.22
CA CYS A 114 15.32 -24.26 -0.95
C CYS A 114 15.83 -25.67 -0.64
N GLN A 115 15.02 -26.69 -0.89
CA GLN A 115 15.39 -28.09 -0.67
C GLN A 115 16.49 -28.58 -1.64
N ALA A 116 16.65 -27.95 -2.80
CA ALA A 116 17.64 -28.36 -3.81
C ALA A 116 19.05 -27.78 -3.56
N CYS A 117 19.15 -26.52 -3.15
CA CYS A 117 20.43 -25.81 -3.03
C CYS A 117 20.71 -25.20 -1.65
N GLY A 118 19.77 -25.32 -0.71
CA GLY A 118 19.89 -24.77 0.64
C GLY A 118 19.80 -23.25 0.75
N ALA A 119 19.64 -22.52 -0.36
CA ALA A 119 19.57 -21.06 -0.34
C ALA A 119 18.27 -20.55 0.32
N PRO A 120 18.31 -19.43 1.05
CA PRO A 120 17.13 -18.78 1.61
C PRO A 120 16.21 -18.21 0.53
N GLY A 121 14.95 -17.96 0.89
CA GLY A 121 14.02 -17.22 0.04
C GLY A 121 13.03 -18.06 -0.77
N TRP A 122 12.85 -19.34 -0.43
CA TRP A 122 11.84 -20.18 -1.05
C TRP A 122 10.43 -19.58 -0.82
N GLY A 123 9.72 -19.28 -1.89
CA GLY A 123 8.42 -18.62 -1.80
C GLY A 123 7.80 -18.37 -3.17
N VAL A 124 6.69 -17.63 -3.21
CA VAL A 124 5.98 -17.34 -4.46
C VAL A 124 6.87 -16.51 -5.40
N VAL A 125 7.07 -17.01 -6.62
CA VAL A 125 7.85 -16.33 -7.68
C VAL A 125 6.98 -15.95 -8.88
N ALA A 126 5.83 -16.61 -9.06
CA ALA A 126 4.86 -16.26 -10.08
C ALA A 126 3.44 -16.63 -9.65
N ARG A 127 2.45 -15.94 -10.21
CA ARG A 127 1.04 -16.29 -10.12
C ARG A 127 0.49 -16.42 -11.55
N ASN A 128 -0.15 -17.54 -11.84
CA ASN A 128 -0.68 -17.85 -13.16
C ASN A 128 -2.17 -17.46 -13.17
N PRO A 129 -2.58 -16.42 -13.93
CA PRO A 129 -3.98 -16.02 -14.06
C PRO A 129 -4.81 -17.07 -14.83
N GLY A 130 -6.11 -16.85 -14.89
CA GLY A 130 -7.04 -17.65 -15.68
C GLY A 130 -7.89 -18.62 -14.87
N ALA A 131 -8.16 -18.30 -13.60
CA ALA A 131 -9.17 -19.02 -12.83
C ALA A 131 -10.55 -18.87 -13.49
N PRO A 132 -11.32 -19.96 -13.67
CA PRO A 132 -12.57 -19.91 -14.43
C PRO A 132 -13.69 -19.23 -13.63
N CYS A 133 -14.51 -18.42 -14.28
CA CYS A 133 -15.76 -17.93 -13.70
C CYS A 133 -16.68 -19.10 -13.35
N SER A 134 -17.27 -19.09 -12.14
CA SER A 134 -18.14 -20.16 -11.66
C SER A 134 -19.46 -20.28 -12.43
N GLU A 135 -19.86 -19.24 -13.18
CA GLU A 135 -21.09 -19.26 -13.98
C GLU A 135 -20.85 -19.54 -15.46
N CYS A 136 -19.98 -18.75 -16.10
CA CYS A 136 -19.80 -18.81 -17.57
C CYS A 136 -18.50 -19.49 -18.00
N GLY A 137 -17.63 -19.89 -17.07
CA GLY A 137 -16.35 -20.54 -17.37
C GLY A 137 -15.28 -19.65 -18.00
N THR A 138 -15.55 -18.35 -18.22
CA THR A 138 -14.56 -17.42 -18.79
C THR A 138 -13.34 -17.31 -17.88
N GLU A 139 -12.13 -17.37 -18.45
CA GLU A 139 -10.89 -17.15 -17.72
C GLU A 139 -10.82 -15.71 -17.17
N THR A 140 -10.62 -15.58 -15.87
CA THR A 140 -10.54 -14.28 -15.18
C THR A 140 -9.09 -13.84 -14.97
N ARG A 141 -8.89 -12.60 -14.52
CA ARG A 141 -7.57 -12.11 -14.08
C ARG A 141 -7.11 -12.73 -12.76
N ILE A 142 -7.98 -13.46 -12.06
CA ILE A 142 -7.66 -14.11 -10.80
C ILE A 142 -6.73 -15.30 -11.07
N ALA A 143 -5.74 -15.47 -10.19
CA ALA A 143 -4.78 -16.55 -10.27
C ALA A 143 -5.44 -17.91 -10.02
N LYS A 144 -5.21 -18.89 -10.90
CA LYS A 144 -5.61 -20.30 -10.70
C LYS A 144 -4.53 -21.13 -10.02
N SER A 145 -3.29 -20.69 -10.13
CA SER A 145 -2.15 -21.33 -9.51
C SER A 145 -1.06 -20.32 -9.22
N GLU A 146 -0.13 -20.73 -8.38
CA GLU A 146 1.09 -20.00 -8.11
C GLU A 146 2.29 -20.94 -8.19
N VAL A 147 3.43 -20.35 -8.54
CA VAL A 147 4.71 -21.06 -8.59
C VAL A 147 5.49 -20.63 -7.36
N LEU A 148 5.82 -21.59 -6.50
CA LEU A 148 6.82 -21.41 -5.46
C LEU A 148 8.18 -21.80 -6.02
N GLY A 149 9.22 -21.02 -5.74
CA GLY A 149 10.54 -21.25 -6.30
C GLY A 149 11.68 -20.68 -5.48
N CYS A 150 12.88 -21.11 -5.83
CA CYS A 150 14.12 -20.61 -5.27
C CYS A 150 14.55 -19.31 -5.94
N ALA A 151 15.09 -18.37 -5.17
CA ALA A 151 15.71 -17.15 -5.71
C ALA A 151 17.11 -17.37 -6.32
N LYS A 152 17.70 -18.57 -6.16
CA LYS A 152 19.07 -18.90 -6.58
C LYS A 152 19.19 -19.93 -7.71
N CYS A 153 18.32 -20.94 -7.73
CA CYS A 153 18.38 -22.04 -8.69
C CYS A 153 17.01 -22.28 -9.33
N GLU A 154 16.93 -23.20 -10.29
CA GLU A 154 15.71 -23.46 -11.08
C GLU A 154 14.64 -24.30 -10.35
N ALA A 155 14.88 -24.66 -9.09
CA ALA A 155 13.94 -25.46 -8.32
C ALA A 155 12.65 -24.68 -8.09
N SER A 156 11.53 -25.27 -8.49
CA SER A 156 10.19 -24.70 -8.34
C SER A 156 9.11 -25.78 -8.24
N VAL A 157 7.96 -25.39 -7.72
CA VAL A 157 6.76 -26.23 -7.63
C VAL A 157 5.55 -25.36 -7.91
N GLU A 158 4.66 -25.84 -8.79
CA GLU A 158 3.37 -25.21 -9.02
C GLU A 158 2.34 -25.75 -8.04
N ARG A 159 1.56 -24.84 -7.45
CA ARG A 159 0.46 -25.14 -6.55
C ARG A 159 -0.82 -24.52 -7.09
N ARG A 160 -1.88 -25.32 -7.23
CA ARG A 160 -3.23 -24.79 -7.52
C ARG A 160 -3.76 -24.00 -6.32
N LEU A 161 -4.43 -22.92 -6.62
CA LEU A 161 -5.13 -22.09 -5.65
C LEU A 161 -6.61 -22.52 -5.58
N PRO A 162 -7.32 -22.31 -4.45
CA PRO A 162 -8.75 -22.63 -4.35
C PRO A 162 -9.61 -22.05 -5.47
N GLU A 163 -9.25 -20.86 -5.95
CA GLU A 163 -9.89 -20.14 -7.05
C GLU A 163 -9.87 -20.93 -8.37
N SER A 164 -8.99 -21.93 -8.52
CA SER A 164 -9.01 -22.80 -9.70
C SER A 164 -10.31 -23.56 -9.89
N GLU A 165 -11.08 -23.77 -8.82
CA GLU A 165 -12.37 -24.46 -8.86
C GLU A 165 -13.54 -23.54 -9.26
N GLY A 166 -13.33 -22.22 -9.25
CA GLY A 166 -14.36 -21.25 -9.60
C GLY A 166 -14.18 -19.90 -8.93
N VAL A 167 -14.40 -18.84 -9.71
CA VAL A 167 -14.33 -17.44 -9.26
C VAL A 167 -15.70 -16.80 -9.35
N ASP A 168 -16.05 -16.01 -8.32
CA ASP A 168 -17.27 -15.21 -8.28
C ASP A 168 -17.42 -14.35 -9.56
N PRO A 169 -18.59 -14.37 -10.22
CA PRO A 169 -18.88 -13.61 -11.44
C PRO A 169 -18.58 -12.11 -11.36
N ARG A 170 -18.56 -11.51 -10.15
CA ARG A 170 -18.19 -10.10 -9.96
C ARG A 170 -16.78 -9.75 -10.43
N HIS A 171 -15.89 -10.74 -10.55
CA HIS A 171 -14.53 -10.57 -11.07
C HIS A 171 -14.38 -11.03 -12.53
N CYS A 172 -15.48 -11.49 -13.15
CA CYS A 172 -15.47 -11.99 -14.52
C CYS A 172 -15.63 -10.83 -15.52
N PRO A 173 -14.72 -10.65 -16.48
CA PRO A 173 -14.83 -9.58 -17.48
C PRO A 173 -16.00 -9.77 -18.46
N SER A 174 -16.61 -10.96 -18.50
CA SER A 174 -17.77 -11.25 -19.34
C SER A 174 -19.09 -11.06 -18.59
N CYS A 175 -19.17 -11.47 -17.32
CA CYS A 175 -20.38 -11.31 -16.50
C CYS A 175 -20.49 -9.92 -15.87
N ASN A 176 -19.36 -9.29 -15.56
CA ASN A 176 -19.26 -7.97 -14.96
C ASN A 176 -18.18 -7.14 -15.70
N PRO A 177 -18.48 -6.66 -16.92
CA PRO A 177 -17.54 -5.89 -17.74
C PRO A 177 -17.17 -4.53 -17.14
#